data_AF-A0A0L8FG45-F1
#
_entry.id   AF-A0A0L8FG45-F1
#
_cell.length_a   1.000
_cell.length_b   1.000
_cell.length_c   1.000
_cell.angle_alpha   90.00
_cell.angle_beta   90.00
_cell.angle_gamma   90.00
#
_symmetry.space_group_name_H-M   'P 1'
#
loop_
_entity.id
_entity.type
_entity.pdbx_description
1 polymer ?
#
loop_
_entity_poly.entity_id
_entity_poly.type
_entity_poly.pdbx_seq_one_letter_code
_entity_poly.pdbx_strand_id
1 'polypeptide(L)' 'EFYYIQMEKYAKQAISEGYKNSEDLVVTTDSELYRVLNLHYNRNNQIEVSSFH' A
#
# COMPACT_ATOMS: atom_id res chain seq x y z
N GLU A 1 10.77 -7.88 5.47
CA GLU A 1 10.11 -7.42 6.71
C GLU A 1 9.30 -6.14 6.53
N PHE A 2 9.86 -5.07 5.94
CA PHE A 2 9.17 -3.78 5.76
C PHE A 2 7.76 -3.88 5.12
N TYR A 3 7.61 -4.66 4.05
CA TYR A 3 6.32 -4.89 3.39
C TYR A 3 5.20 -5.34 4.36
N TYR A 4 5.44 -6.41 5.14
CA TYR A 4 4.44 -6.94 6.07
C TYR A 4 4.09 -5.96 7.18
N ILE A 5 5.06 -5.18 7.65
CA ILE A 5 4.84 -4.13 8.65
C ILE A 5 3.89 -3.04 8.10
N GLN A 6 4.11 -2.60 6.86
CA GLN A 6 3.25 -1.57 6.26
C GLN A 6 1.84 -2.10 5.97
N MET A 7 1.72 -3.36 5.50
CA MET A 7 0.42 -4.00 5.30
C MET A 7 -0.38 -4.11 6.60
N GLU A 8 0.25 -4.54 7.69
CA GLU A 8 -0.41 -4.65 8.99
C GLU A 8 -0.85 -3.28 9.52
N LYS A 9 0.01 -2.26 9.39
CA LYS A 9 -0.32 -0.89 9.80
C LYS A 9 -1.51 -0.35 9.01
N TYR A 10 -1.53 -0.52 7.69
CA TYR A 10 -2.61 -0.07 6.82
C TYR A 10 -3.94 -0.77 7.13
N ALA A 11 -3.91 -2.09 7.33
CA ALA A 11 -5.09 -2.86 7.70
C ALA A 11 -5.67 -2.40 9.05
N LYS A 12 -4.82 -2.20 10.06
CA LYS A 12 -5.25 -1.68 11.38
C LYS A 12 -5.87 -0.28 11.27
N GLN A 13 -5.28 0.59 10.46
CA GLN A 13 -5.81 1.94 10.23
C GLN A 13 -7.18 1.89 9.57
N ALA A 14 -7.34 1.08 8.52
CA ALA A 14 -8.63 0.97 7.83
C ALA A 14 -9.73 0.40 8.75
N ILE A 15 -9.40 -0.59 9.60
CA ILE A 15 -10.33 -1.06 10.63
C ILE A 15 -10.73 0.08 11.58
N SER A 16 -9.78 0.93 11.99
CA SER A 16 -10.05 2.10 12.84
C SER A 16 -10.90 3.17 12.16
N GLU A 17 -10.81 3.30 10.84
CA GLU A 17 -11.62 4.20 10.03
C GLU A 17 -13.04 3.64 9.76
N GLY A 18 -13.30 2.40 10.19
CA GLY A 18 -14.61 1.76 10.11
C GLY A 18 -14.81 0.87 8.88
N TYR A 19 -13.76 0.59 8.11
CA TYR A 19 -13.81 -0.39 7.03
C TYR A 19 -14.01 -1.79 7.64
N LYS A 20 -15.07 -2.48 7.18
CA LYS A 20 -15.46 -3.80 7.70
C LYS A 20 -15.08 -4.94 6.77
N ASN A 21 -14.93 -4.65 5.48
CA ASN A 21 -14.60 -5.63 4.46
C ASN A 21 -13.29 -5.25 3.78
N SER A 22 -12.45 -6.25 3.50
CA SER A 22 -11.23 -6.07 2.73
C SER A 22 -11.49 -5.64 1.28
N GLU A 23 -12.70 -5.92 0.78
CA GLU A 23 -13.14 -5.56 -0.58
C GLU A 23 -13.32 -4.04 -0.74
N ASP A 24 -13.59 -3.35 0.37
CA ASP A 24 -13.72 -1.89 0.42
C ASP A 24 -12.32 -1.21 0.49
N LEU A 25 -11.25 -1.98 0.72
CA LEU A 25 -9.87 -1.48 0.78
C LEU A 25 -9.28 -1.38 -0.62
N VAL A 26 -9.46 -0.23 -1.26
CA VAL A 26 -8.87 0.04 -2.58
C VAL A 26 -7.50 0.69 -2.42
N VAL A 27 -6.44 -0.06 -2.76
CA VAL A 27 -5.08 0.49 -2.85
C VAL A 27 -4.88 1.11 -4.23
N THR A 28 -5.02 2.43 -4.31
CA THR A 28 -4.73 3.24 -5.50
C THR A 28 -3.30 3.80 -5.46
N THR A 29 -2.87 4.41 -6.57
CA THR A 29 -1.59 5.16 -6.65
C THR A 29 -1.48 6.30 -5.62
N ASP A 30 -2.62 6.83 -5.19
CA ASP A 30 -2.70 7.90 -4.19
C ASP A 30 -2.76 7.37 -2.75
N SER A 31 -2.87 6.04 -2.58
CA SER A 31 -2.91 5.43 -1.26
C SER A 31 -1.58 5.57 -0.55
N GLU A 32 -1.63 5.91 0.74
CA GLU A 32 -0.43 6.08 1.56
C GLU A 32 0.46 4.83 1.55
N LEU A 33 -0.16 3.64 1.59
CA LEU A 33 0.54 2.36 1.47
C LEU A 33 1.37 2.27 0.18
N TYR A 34 0.80 2.63 -0.97
CA TYR A 34 1.51 2.64 -2.25
C TYR A 34 2.68 3.63 -2.23
N ARG A 35 2.46 4.83 -1.70
CA ARG A 35 3.50 5.87 -1.63
C ARG A 35 4.67 5.46 -0.74
N VAL A 36 4.40 4.84 0.42
CA VAL A 36 5.42 4.37 1.36
C VAL A 36 6.20 3.20 0.78
N LEU A 37 5.53 2.23 0.16
CA LEU A 37 6.19 1.11 -0.51
C LEU A 37 7.03 1.59 -1.70
N ASN A 38 6.51 2.48 -2.54
CA ASN A 38 7.22 3.03 -3.68
C ASN A 38 8.45 3.84 -3.24
N LEU A 39 8.36 4.67 -2.19
CA LEU A 39 9.52 5.40 -1.66
C LEU A 39 10.61 4.44 -1.13
N HIS A 40 10.20 3.34 -0.49
CA HIS A 40 11.13 2.40 0.13
C HIS A 40 11.84 1.52 -0.89
N TYR A 41 11.08 0.95 -1.84
CA TYR A 41 11.59 -0.01 -2.83
C TYR A 41 12.03 0.64 -4.14
N ASN A 42 11.43 1.77 -4.52
CA ASN A 42 11.66 2.46 -5.80
C ASN A 42 12.38 3.80 -5.64
N ARG A 43 13.17 3.98 -4.57
CA ARG A 43 13.87 5.24 -4.25
C ARG A 43 14.79 5.78 -5.36
N ASN A 44 15.25 4.90 -6.25
CA ASN A 44 16.09 5.25 -7.42
C ASN A 44 15.32 5.18 -8.76
N ASN A 45 13.99 5.02 -8.74
CA ASN A 45 13.15 4.87 -9.94
C ASN A 45 13.60 3.73 -10.90
N GLN A 46 14.29 2.71 -10.37
CA GLN A 46 14.88 1.62 -11.19
C GLN A 46 13.87 0.51 -11.51
N ILE A 47 12.68 0.52 -10.91
CA ILE A 47 11.69 -0.53 -11.09
C ILE A 47 10.43 0.11 -11.67
N GLU A 48 10.17 -0.18 -12.93
CA GLU A 48 8.90 0.12 -13.57
C GLU A 48 7.87 -0.87 -12.99
N VAL A 49 6.92 -0.38 -12.19
CA VAL A 49 5.81 -1.22 -11.71
C VAL A 49 4.96 -1.53 -12.93
N SER A 50 5.18 -2.68 -13.56
CA SER A 50 4.43 -3.09 -14.74
C SER A 50 2.94 -3.16 -14.37
N SER A 51 2.18 -2.20 -14.89
CA SER A 51 0.74 -2.32 -14.99
C SER A 51 0.47 -3.48 -15.94
N PHE A 52 0.05 -4.63 -15.40
CA PHE A 52 -0.56 -5.66 -16.24
C PHE A 52 -1.81 -5.03 -16.88
N HIS A 53 -1.79 -4.93 -18.21
CA HIS A 53 -2.91 -4.45 -19.03
C HIS A 53 -4.00 -5.51 -19.08
#